data_AF-A0A9K3KNH8-F1
#
_entry.id   AF-A0A9K3KNH8-F1
#
_cell.length_a   1.000
_cell.length_b   1.000
_cell.length_c   1.000
_cell.angle_alpha   90.00
_cell.angle_beta   90.00
_cell.angle_gamma   90.00
#
_symmetry.space_group_name_H-M   'P 1'
#
loop_
_entity.id
_entity.type
_entity.pdbx_description
1 polymer ?
#
loop_
_entity_poly.entity_id
_entity_poly.type
_entity_poly.pdbx_seq_one_letter_code
_entity_poly.pdbx_strand_id
1 'polypeptide(L)'
;MSSSPSLSQQQSVYIQHWHDTWTGFNRALRSTTEDFKAFQWTLRLIQAAIGYAYGKTGLYRLQLHIYWRPCVPAVGISLIILVILAYYTSLRSIIQSRWCRHDLTVTVNNKHSCSIIYLHDGIVAYLGIMILYHMSSACFQSPGVAVPNDDSIENHLKPNVTTKVSTTDEINSSPSSSFYAWTSTDARGGCCCIDPILDISKERRLTQMYFCNDTSSKDPINRKQKRPLQSASKNVFPDPSPTTCQQCHIQRPPRCHHCYTCHRCILQYDHHCVWLNNCVGWGNYRHFFLTVANLTLGCWYGTALLYRPFYEPLKLQLQEHGWKNLFYGNLRTGILNLPPLTTLLLQLGRGQLAQTDLVKLIFPLLAMVGVLQTAFLGYHVLYVCNAYTTLEYKILLEMQYQALLQGDGTWENPVNPFSTGSKWNNLRHTLGPWYLIGLPVSVEPSFPSLLTVKRKGL
;
A
#
# COMPACT_ATOMS: atom_id res chain seq x y z
N MET A 1 28.51 1.17 -17.86
CA MET A 1 28.48 2.50 -17.21
C MET A 1 27.77 3.47 -18.15
N SER A 2 26.48 3.74 -17.95
CA SER A 2 25.81 4.87 -18.59
C SER A 2 25.82 6.02 -17.58
N SER A 3 26.65 7.03 -17.84
CA SER A 3 26.64 8.26 -17.06
C SER A 3 25.24 8.85 -17.05
N SER A 4 24.75 9.22 -15.86
CA SER A 4 23.52 9.98 -15.72
C SER A 4 23.62 11.27 -16.55
N PRO A 5 22.63 11.58 -17.40
CA PRO A 5 22.69 12.71 -18.32
C PRO A 5 22.88 14.03 -17.56
N SER A 6 23.64 14.96 -18.13
CA SER A 6 23.89 16.28 -17.53
C SER A 6 22.58 17.07 -17.40
N LEU A 7 22.53 18.04 -16.46
CA LEU A 7 21.31 18.83 -16.20
C LEU A 7 20.76 19.54 -17.45
N SER A 8 21.63 20.00 -18.35
CA SER A 8 21.23 20.60 -19.62
C SER A 8 20.58 19.58 -20.57
N GLN A 9 21.02 18.32 -20.50
CA GLN A 9 20.55 17.22 -21.32
C GLN A 9 19.19 16.67 -20.84
N GLN A 10 18.89 16.71 -19.54
CA GLN A 10 17.55 16.39 -19.04
C GLN A 10 16.52 17.48 -19.39
N GLN A 11 16.93 18.75 -19.33
CA GLN A 11 16.06 19.88 -19.69
C GLN A 11 15.71 19.87 -21.19
N SER A 12 16.67 19.53 -22.05
CA SER A 12 16.41 19.41 -23.49
C SER A 12 15.45 18.27 -23.82
N VAL A 13 15.50 17.15 -23.09
CA VAL A 13 14.61 15.99 -23.31
C VAL A 13 13.13 16.35 -23.10
N TYR A 14 12.78 17.04 -22.01
CA TYR A 14 11.37 17.42 -21.76
C TYR A 14 10.83 18.44 -22.75
N ILE A 15 11.68 19.39 -23.18
CA ILE A 15 11.31 20.41 -24.17
C ILE A 15 11.13 19.77 -25.55
N GLN A 16 12.05 18.87 -25.93
CA GLN A 16 11.96 18.13 -27.18
C GLN A 16 10.72 17.22 -27.21
N HIS A 17 10.45 16.51 -26.11
CA HIS A 17 9.27 15.64 -25.99
C HIS A 17 7.95 16.39 -26.17
N TRP A 18 7.84 17.62 -25.64
CA TRP A 18 6.68 18.48 -25.89
C TRP A 18 6.55 18.87 -27.36
N HIS A 19 7.66 19.27 -27.99
CA HIS A 19 7.65 19.67 -29.39
C HIS A 19 7.25 18.50 -30.32
N ASP A 20 7.80 17.31 -30.07
CA ASP A 20 7.48 16.09 -30.81
C ASP A 20 6.02 15.67 -30.61
N THR A 21 5.51 15.78 -29.38
CA THR A 21 4.10 15.45 -29.07
C THR A 21 3.14 16.45 -29.72
N TRP A 22 3.46 17.75 -29.70
CA TRP A 22 2.66 18.81 -30.31
C TRP A 22 2.64 18.73 -31.84
N THR A 23 3.78 18.44 -32.45
CA THR A 23 3.88 18.25 -33.91
C THR A 23 3.17 16.98 -34.36
N GLY A 24 3.29 15.88 -33.60
CA GLY A 24 2.51 14.66 -33.83
C GLY A 24 1.01 14.87 -33.71
N PHE A 25 0.55 15.61 -32.69
CA PHE A 25 -0.86 15.97 -32.52
C PHE A 25 -1.39 16.77 -33.71
N ASN A 26 -0.66 17.81 -34.14
CA ASN A 26 -1.08 18.63 -35.29
C ASN A 26 -1.12 17.84 -36.60
N ARG A 27 -0.21 16.87 -36.78
CA ARG A 27 -0.23 15.96 -37.93
C ARG A 27 -1.45 15.05 -37.89
N ALA A 28 -1.75 14.47 -36.73
CA ALA A 28 -2.92 13.61 -36.54
C ALA A 28 -4.24 14.37 -36.72
N LEU A 29 -4.31 15.62 -36.26
CA LEU A 29 -5.49 16.49 -36.44
C LEU A 29 -5.77 16.82 -37.92
N ARG A 30 -4.73 16.82 -38.76
CA ARG A 30 -4.81 17.12 -40.21
C ARG A 30 -4.83 15.88 -41.09
N SER A 31 -4.71 14.69 -40.51
CA SER A 31 -4.78 13.43 -41.25
C SER A 31 -6.23 13.14 -41.61
N THR A 32 -6.49 12.84 -42.88
CA THR A 32 -7.80 12.42 -43.37
C THR A 32 -7.95 10.90 -43.43
N THR A 33 -6.94 10.14 -42.98
CA THR A 33 -6.83 8.68 -43.19
C THR A 33 -6.74 7.86 -41.90
N GLU A 34 -6.55 8.49 -40.73
CA GLU A 34 -6.47 7.81 -39.44
C GLU A 34 -7.58 8.27 -38.49
N ASP A 35 -8.18 7.33 -37.75
CA ASP A 35 -9.17 7.64 -36.71
C ASP A 35 -8.54 8.45 -35.57
N PHE A 36 -8.96 9.70 -35.42
CA PHE A 36 -8.44 10.61 -34.41
C PHE A 36 -8.94 10.23 -33.00
N LYS A 37 -8.08 9.54 -32.23
CA LYS A 37 -8.37 9.13 -30.85
C LYS A 37 -8.17 10.29 -29.87
N ALA A 38 -9.17 11.17 -29.78
CA ALA A 38 -9.13 12.41 -28.99
C ALA A 38 -8.64 12.20 -27.54
N PHE A 39 -9.18 11.21 -26.83
CA PHE A 39 -8.80 10.96 -25.43
C PHE A 39 -7.33 10.58 -25.24
N GLN A 40 -6.76 9.78 -26.14
CA GLN A 40 -5.35 9.38 -26.08
C GLN A 40 -4.43 10.57 -26.34
N TRP A 41 -4.80 11.44 -27.29
CA TRP A 41 -4.07 12.68 -27.55
C TRP A 41 -4.16 13.68 -26.41
N THR A 42 -5.33 13.82 -25.76
CA THR A 42 -5.49 14.65 -24.56
C THR A 42 -4.55 14.20 -23.44
N LEU A 43 -4.48 12.91 -23.15
CA LEU A 43 -3.58 12.38 -22.11
C LEU A 43 -2.11 12.62 -22.45
N ARG A 44 -1.70 12.37 -23.70
CA ARG A 44 -0.32 12.62 -24.15
C ARG A 44 0.06 14.09 -24.07
N LEU A 45 -0.84 15.00 -24.47
CA LEU A 45 -0.62 16.43 -24.38
C LEU A 45 -0.54 16.91 -22.93
N ILE A 46 -1.39 16.41 -22.03
CA ILE A 46 -1.32 16.73 -20.60
C ILE A 46 0.02 16.28 -20.02
N GLN A 47 0.44 15.04 -20.29
CA GLN A 47 1.71 14.50 -19.81
C GLN A 47 2.91 15.30 -20.35
N ALA A 48 2.91 15.62 -21.64
CA ALA A 48 3.97 16.41 -22.25
C ALA A 48 3.98 17.87 -21.77
N ALA A 49 2.81 18.48 -21.53
CA ALA A 49 2.69 19.83 -20.99
C ALA A 49 3.19 19.91 -19.54
N ILE A 50 2.86 18.91 -18.72
CA ILE A 50 3.42 18.76 -17.37
C ILE A 50 4.94 18.62 -17.45
N GLY A 51 5.44 17.72 -18.31
CA GLY A 51 6.89 17.55 -18.52
C GLY A 51 7.60 18.84 -18.94
N TYR A 52 7.02 19.59 -19.88
CA TYR A 52 7.53 20.89 -20.32
C TYR A 52 7.51 21.94 -19.21
N ALA A 53 6.41 22.04 -18.46
CA ALA A 53 6.31 22.92 -17.30
C ALA A 53 7.39 22.58 -16.26
N TYR A 54 7.60 21.29 -15.97
CA TYR A 54 8.65 20.80 -15.08
C TYR A 54 10.06 21.14 -15.58
N GLY A 55 10.34 20.95 -16.87
CA GLY A 55 11.63 21.24 -17.49
C GLY A 55 11.96 22.74 -17.56
N LYS A 56 10.96 23.58 -17.89
CA LYS A 56 11.13 25.03 -18.07
C LYS A 56 11.24 25.80 -16.75
N THR A 57 10.46 25.41 -15.74
CA THR A 57 10.46 26.06 -14.42
C THR A 57 11.65 25.64 -13.56
N GLY A 58 12.40 24.61 -13.96
CA GLY A 58 13.45 24.03 -13.12
C GLY A 58 12.90 23.29 -11.89
N LEU A 59 11.58 23.06 -11.80
CA LEU A 59 10.93 22.35 -10.67
C LEU A 59 11.46 20.92 -10.50
N TYR A 60 12.08 20.32 -11.54
CA TYR A 60 12.81 19.06 -11.41
C TYR A 60 13.98 19.13 -10.41
N ARG A 61 14.58 20.32 -10.19
CA ARG A 61 15.67 20.54 -9.22
C ARG A 61 15.19 20.47 -7.78
N LEU A 62 13.92 20.80 -7.53
CA LEU A 62 13.34 20.80 -6.19
C LEU A 62 13.07 19.38 -5.66
N GLN A 63 13.33 18.33 -6.44
CA GLN A 63 13.03 16.93 -6.10
C GLN A 63 11.72 16.81 -5.31
N LEU A 64 10.65 17.52 -5.73
CA LEU A 64 9.44 17.70 -4.90
C LEU A 64 8.91 16.35 -4.40
N HIS A 65 8.99 15.31 -5.23
CA HIS A 65 8.66 13.95 -4.84
C HIS A 65 9.35 13.45 -3.54
N ILE A 66 10.60 13.81 -3.28
CA ILE A 66 11.32 13.49 -2.02
C ILE A 66 10.74 14.22 -0.81
N TYR A 67 10.28 15.47 -0.98
CA TYR A 67 9.68 16.28 0.09
C TYR A 67 8.19 15.98 0.33
N TRP A 68 7.45 15.57 -0.70
CA TRP A 68 6.02 15.25 -0.61
C TRP A 68 5.74 13.81 -0.12
N ARG A 69 6.65 12.87 -0.39
CA ARG A 69 6.56 11.47 0.08
C ARG A 69 6.34 11.33 1.59
N PRO A 70 7.08 12.05 2.45
CA PRO A 70 6.84 12.12 3.89
C PRO A 70 5.43 12.60 4.27
N CYS A 71 4.85 13.49 3.47
CA CYS A 71 3.54 14.05 3.77
C CYS A 71 2.42 13.04 3.48
N VAL A 72 2.63 12.00 2.65
CA VAL A 72 1.55 11.08 2.27
C VAL A 72 0.95 10.34 3.48
N PRO A 73 1.74 9.71 4.38
CA PRO A 73 1.20 9.15 5.63
C PRO A 73 0.50 10.19 6.51
N ALA A 74 1.07 11.38 6.63
CA ALA A 74 0.50 12.46 7.45
C ALA A 74 -0.85 12.93 6.91
N VAL A 75 -0.97 13.11 5.59
CA VAL A 75 -2.23 13.43 4.92
C VAL A 75 -3.24 12.30 5.11
N GLY A 76 -2.83 11.04 4.94
CA GLY A 76 -3.71 9.88 5.18
C GLY A 76 -4.27 9.84 6.60
N ILE A 77 -3.41 9.98 7.61
CA ILE A 77 -3.80 10.01 9.03
C ILE A 77 -4.71 11.23 9.31
N SER A 78 -4.37 12.39 8.75
CA SER A 78 -5.16 13.62 8.92
C SER A 78 -6.55 13.45 8.31
N LEU A 79 -6.67 12.84 7.13
CA LEU A 79 -7.95 12.53 6.50
C LEU A 79 -8.79 11.59 7.36
N ILE A 80 -8.19 10.57 7.99
CA ILE A 80 -8.92 9.67 8.90
C ILE A 80 -9.45 10.44 10.11
N ILE A 81 -8.62 11.31 10.73
CA ILE A 81 -9.06 12.16 11.85
C ILE A 81 -10.19 13.09 11.39
N LEU A 82 -10.07 13.71 10.22
CA LEU A 82 -11.11 14.57 9.67
C LEU A 82 -12.42 13.82 9.40
N VAL A 83 -12.37 12.56 8.93
CA VAL A 83 -13.57 11.73 8.76
C VAL A 83 -14.24 11.43 10.10
N ILE A 84 -13.46 11.10 11.13
CA ILE A 84 -13.99 10.89 12.50
C ILE A 84 -14.63 12.18 13.02
N LEU A 85 -13.97 13.32 12.86
CA LEU A 85 -14.52 14.62 13.26
C LEU A 85 -15.78 14.97 12.47
N ALA A 86 -15.79 14.75 11.15
CA ALA A 86 -16.95 14.98 10.28
C ALA A 86 -18.16 14.12 10.68
N TYR A 87 -17.93 12.90 11.20
CA TYR A 87 -18.99 12.11 11.79
C TYR A 87 -19.63 12.85 12.97
N TYR A 88 -18.84 13.29 13.97
CA TYR A 88 -19.36 13.93 15.17
C TYR A 88 -19.97 15.32 14.91
N THR A 89 -19.42 16.09 13.97
CA THR A 89 -19.89 17.46 13.68
C THR A 89 -21.08 17.50 12.74
N SER A 90 -21.11 16.63 11.71
CA SER A 90 -22.08 16.73 10.61
C SER A 90 -23.02 15.55 10.49
N LEU A 91 -22.52 14.31 10.62
CA LEU A 91 -23.33 13.11 10.36
C LEU A 91 -24.12 12.65 11.58
N ARG A 92 -23.61 12.88 12.79
CA ARG A 92 -24.23 12.42 14.04
C ARG A 92 -25.65 12.95 14.23
N SER A 93 -25.91 14.21 13.88
CA SER A 93 -27.25 14.81 13.96
C SER A 93 -28.23 14.21 12.93
N ILE A 94 -27.73 13.88 11.73
CA ILE A 94 -28.50 13.19 10.69
C ILE A 94 -28.89 11.78 11.16
N ILE A 95 -27.95 11.07 11.79
CA ILE A 95 -28.20 9.74 12.33
C ILE A 95 -29.20 9.82 13.48
N GLN A 96 -29.02 10.74 14.43
CA GLN A 96 -29.92 10.92 15.56
C GLN A 96 -31.36 11.20 15.12
N SER A 97 -31.56 12.12 14.16
CA SER A 97 -32.90 12.49 13.68
C SER A 97 -33.62 11.36 12.93
N ARG A 98 -32.89 10.39 12.37
CA ARG A 98 -33.46 9.34 11.50
C ARG A 98 -33.50 7.95 12.10
N TRP A 99 -32.54 7.63 12.95
CA TRP A 99 -32.42 6.31 13.59
C TRP A 99 -33.02 6.28 15.00
N CYS A 100 -33.32 7.44 15.59
CA CYS A 100 -34.03 7.49 16.85
C CYS A 100 -35.54 7.34 16.65
N ARG A 101 -36.09 6.20 17.09
CA ARG A 101 -37.54 6.00 17.25
C ARG A 101 -37.96 6.36 18.68
N HIS A 102 -39.20 6.80 18.85
CA HIS A 102 -39.80 7.11 20.16
C HIS A 102 -39.65 5.97 21.18
N ASP A 103 -39.60 4.71 20.73
CA ASP A 103 -39.49 3.52 21.61
C ASP A 103 -38.07 3.24 22.14
N LEU A 104 -37.05 4.00 21.71
CA LEU A 104 -35.64 3.80 22.09
C LEU A 104 -35.06 4.95 22.92
N THR A 105 -35.93 5.81 23.47
CA THR A 105 -35.51 6.93 24.32
C THR A 105 -35.30 6.46 25.75
N VAL A 106 -34.07 6.61 26.26
CA VAL A 106 -33.76 6.42 27.68
C VAL A 106 -33.70 7.80 28.34
N THR A 107 -34.43 7.98 29.43
CA THR A 107 -34.36 9.20 30.25
C THR A 107 -33.11 9.12 31.14
N VAL A 108 -32.11 9.92 30.81
CA VAL A 108 -30.93 10.13 31.68
C VAL A 108 -30.93 11.61 32.08
N ASN A 109 -31.00 11.90 33.38
CA ASN A 109 -31.01 13.26 33.94
C ASN A 109 -32.10 14.17 33.32
N ASN A 110 -33.35 13.70 33.25
CA ASN A 110 -34.50 14.42 32.67
C ASN A 110 -34.32 14.85 31.19
N LYS A 111 -33.37 14.27 30.46
CA LYS A 111 -33.23 14.41 29.00
C LYS A 111 -33.48 13.05 28.34
N HIS A 112 -34.37 13.04 27.35
CA HIS A 112 -34.57 11.88 26.48
C HIS A 112 -33.36 11.74 25.55
N SER A 113 -32.51 10.73 25.81
CA SER A 113 -31.35 10.42 24.98
C SER A 113 -31.55 9.09 24.27
N CYS A 114 -31.20 9.05 22.98
CA CYS A 114 -31.38 7.86 22.17
C CYS A 114 -30.26 6.84 22.46
N SER A 115 -30.57 5.62 22.92
CA SER A 115 -29.53 4.63 23.21
C SER A 115 -28.71 4.22 21.97
N ILE A 116 -29.36 4.18 20.80
CA ILE A 116 -28.74 3.79 19.53
C ILE A 116 -27.61 4.73 19.07
N ILE A 117 -27.62 6.00 19.50
CA ILE A 117 -26.57 6.94 19.12
C ILE A 117 -25.24 6.57 19.77
N TYR A 118 -25.27 6.09 21.01
CA TYR A 118 -24.06 5.68 21.73
C TYR A 118 -23.45 4.41 21.13
N LEU A 119 -24.28 3.50 20.61
CA LEU A 119 -23.81 2.35 19.86
C LEU A 119 -23.07 2.80 18.58
N HIS A 120 -23.65 3.71 17.81
CA HIS A 120 -23.00 4.22 16.60
C HIS A 120 -21.73 5.01 16.90
N ASP A 121 -21.75 5.86 17.93
CA ASP A 121 -20.59 6.59 18.42
C ASP A 121 -19.46 5.62 18.83
N GLY A 122 -19.80 4.52 19.50
CA GLY A 122 -18.85 3.46 19.86
C GLY A 122 -18.25 2.73 18.66
N ILE A 123 -19.06 2.37 17.66
CA ILE A 123 -18.58 1.70 16.44
C ILE A 123 -17.65 2.62 15.64
N VAL A 124 -18.00 3.91 15.49
CA VAL A 124 -17.15 4.87 14.77
C VAL A 124 -15.85 5.12 15.52
N ALA A 125 -15.90 5.27 16.84
CA ALA A 125 -14.69 5.41 17.66
C ALA A 125 -13.80 4.16 17.55
N TYR A 126 -14.38 2.96 17.64
CA TYR A 126 -13.66 1.71 17.48
C TYR A 126 -12.97 1.60 16.11
N LEU A 127 -13.72 1.78 15.02
CA LEU A 127 -13.16 1.72 13.67
C LEU A 127 -12.09 2.81 13.46
N GLY A 128 -12.33 4.02 13.96
CA GLY A 128 -11.35 5.11 13.90
C GLY A 128 -10.04 4.77 14.60
N ILE A 129 -10.11 4.26 15.83
CA ILE A 129 -8.92 3.83 16.60
C ILE A 129 -8.20 2.70 15.86
N MET A 130 -8.92 1.70 15.37
CA MET A 130 -8.33 0.56 14.65
C MET A 130 -7.63 1.01 13.36
N ILE A 131 -8.28 1.85 12.56
CA ILE A 131 -7.70 2.37 11.31
C ILE A 131 -6.46 3.22 11.63
N LEU A 132 -6.53 4.14 12.59
CA LEU A 132 -5.41 5.01 12.96
C LEU A 132 -4.22 4.20 13.48
N TYR A 133 -4.47 3.23 14.36
CA TYR A 133 -3.43 2.38 14.92
C TYR A 133 -2.73 1.57 13.83
N HIS A 134 -3.50 0.80 13.05
CA HIS A 134 -2.92 -0.07 12.03
C HIS A 134 -2.29 0.73 10.88
N MET A 135 -2.87 1.86 10.46
CA MET A 135 -2.28 2.71 9.43
C MET A 135 -0.94 3.27 9.92
N SER A 136 -0.90 3.79 11.16
CA SER A 136 0.34 4.32 11.75
C SER A 136 1.40 3.22 11.86
N SER A 137 1.05 2.04 12.38
CA SER A 137 1.98 0.92 12.43
C SER A 137 2.44 0.49 11.03
N ALA A 138 1.57 0.43 10.03
CA ALA A 138 1.96 0.06 8.67
C ALA A 138 2.94 1.08 8.04
N CYS A 139 2.75 2.37 8.33
CA CYS A 139 3.61 3.46 7.87
C CYS A 139 4.98 3.47 8.56
N PHE A 140 5.02 3.29 9.88
CA PHE A 140 6.22 3.56 10.68
C PHE A 140 6.95 2.31 11.20
N GLN A 141 6.32 1.14 11.19
CA GLN A 141 7.00 -0.11 11.53
C GLN A 141 7.90 -0.57 10.40
N SER A 142 9.03 -1.19 10.76
CA SER A 142 9.91 -1.83 9.78
C SER A 142 9.16 -2.91 9.01
N PRO A 143 9.25 -2.94 7.66
CA PRO A 143 8.71 -4.03 6.86
C PRO A 143 9.49 -5.35 6.98
N GLY A 144 10.62 -5.37 7.69
CA GLY A 144 11.58 -6.47 7.71
C GLY A 144 12.62 -6.27 6.61
N VAL A 145 13.85 -5.92 6.99
CA VAL A 145 14.95 -5.60 6.06
C VAL A 145 16.00 -6.69 6.16
N ALA A 146 16.41 -7.24 5.02
CA ALA A 146 17.50 -8.20 4.98
C ALA A 146 18.85 -7.50 5.19
N VAL A 147 19.60 -7.96 6.19
CA VAL A 147 20.91 -7.40 6.61
C VAL A 147 22.03 -8.42 6.28
N PRO A 148 23.25 -7.99 5.89
CA PRO A 148 24.37 -8.92 5.69
C PRO A 148 24.69 -9.75 6.94
N ASN A 149 25.16 -10.99 6.74
CA ASN A 149 25.51 -11.93 7.82
C ASN A 149 26.90 -11.70 8.45
N ASP A 150 27.72 -10.77 7.93
CA ASP A 150 29.13 -10.68 8.33
C ASP A 150 29.36 -10.06 9.72
N ASP A 151 30.11 -10.81 10.55
CA ASP A 151 30.66 -10.38 11.85
C ASP A 151 31.83 -9.39 11.72
N SER A 152 32.34 -9.13 10.51
CA SER A 152 33.50 -8.26 10.26
C SER A 152 33.23 -6.76 10.43
N ILE A 153 31.96 -6.34 10.48
CA ILE A 153 31.58 -4.92 10.63
C ILE A 153 31.63 -4.47 12.11
N GLU A 154 31.67 -5.41 13.06
CA GLU A 154 31.65 -5.11 14.50
C GLU A 154 32.89 -4.33 14.98
N ASN A 155 34.02 -4.43 14.26
CA ASN A 155 35.24 -3.68 14.58
C ASN A 155 35.25 -2.22 14.08
N HIS A 156 34.34 -1.84 13.17
CA HIS A 156 34.29 -0.47 12.64
C HIS A 156 33.13 0.37 13.19
N LEU A 157 32.21 -0.23 13.96
CA LEU A 157 31.04 0.46 14.52
C LEU A 157 31.16 0.78 16.02
N LYS A 158 32.30 0.50 16.67
CA LYS A 158 32.57 1.03 18.01
C LYS A 158 32.94 2.51 17.90
N PRO A 159 32.19 3.45 18.54
CA PRO A 159 32.60 4.84 18.56
C PRO A 159 33.78 4.94 19.53
N ASN A 160 35.00 5.01 18.99
CA ASN A 160 36.13 5.48 19.79
C ASN A 160 35.94 6.99 19.99
N VAL A 161 35.24 7.32 21.08
CA VAL A 161 35.35 8.61 21.75
C VAL A 161 36.79 8.77 22.19
N THR A 162 37.59 9.52 21.44
CA THR A 162 38.68 10.37 21.95
C THR A 162 39.26 11.24 20.84
N THR A 163 38.92 12.53 20.92
CA THR A 163 39.81 13.70 20.79
C THR A 163 40.63 13.97 19.52
N LYS A 164 40.39 15.20 19.04
CA LYS A 164 41.30 16.24 18.50
C LYS A 164 41.35 16.48 16.98
N VAL A 165 41.03 17.74 16.71
CA VAL A 165 41.23 18.56 15.51
C VAL A 165 42.67 18.50 14.98
N SER A 166 42.84 18.37 13.66
CA SER A 166 43.84 19.13 12.90
C SER A 166 43.52 19.12 11.41
N THR A 167 43.64 20.31 10.83
CA THR A 167 43.54 20.69 9.43
C THR A 167 44.74 20.22 8.60
N THR A 168 44.51 20.22 7.27
CA THR A 168 45.44 20.23 6.12
C THR A 168 45.96 18.91 5.52
N ASP A 169 45.96 18.94 4.19
CA ASP A 169 46.85 18.26 3.22
C ASP A 169 46.38 17.01 2.43
N GLU A 170 46.19 17.29 1.13
CA GLU A 170 46.62 16.58 -0.07
C GLU A 170 46.15 15.14 -0.39
N ILE A 171 45.19 15.13 -1.31
CA ILE A 171 45.07 14.32 -2.54
C ILE A 171 46.32 13.50 -2.88
N ASN A 172 46.23 12.17 -2.74
CA ASN A 172 46.66 11.17 -3.74
C ASN A 172 46.46 9.74 -3.21
N SER A 173 45.41 9.06 -3.64
CA SER A 173 45.43 7.61 -3.91
C SER A 173 44.09 7.14 -4.51
N SER A 174 44.21 6.26 -5.48
CA SER A 174 43.18 5.59 -6.29
C SER A 174 42.11 4.88 -5.45
N PRO A 175 40.81 4.91 -5.84
CA PRO A 175 39.79 4.17 -5.12
C PRO A 175 39.76 2.73 -5.62
N SER A 176 40.45 1.84 -4.91
CA SER A 176 40.16 0.41 -4.95
C SER A 176 38.89 0.15 -4.14
N SER A 177 37.91 -0.47 -4.79
CA SER A 177 36.72 -1.11 -4.20
C SER A 177 36.12 -0.40 -2.97
N SER A 178 35.37 0.68 -3.19
CA SER A 178 34.47 1.20 -2.16
C SER A 178 33.37 0.17 -1.91
N PHE A 179 33.59 -0.67 -0.90
CA PHE A 179 32.50 -1.29 -0.15
C PHE A 179 31.52 -0.17 0.17
N TYR A 180 30.27 -0.29 -0.28
CA TYR A 180 29.18 0.51 0.26
C TYR A 180 29.08 0.11 1.73
N ALA A 181 29.85 0.81 2.58
CA ALA A 181 29.58 0.87 3.99
C ALA A 181 28.10 1.25 4.09
N TRP A 182 27.32 0.46 4.81
CA TRP A 182 25.99 0.85 5.25
C TRP A 182 26.17 2.09 6.13
N THR A 183 26.29 3.25 5.51
CA THR A 183 26.13 4.51 6.20
C THR A 183 24.67 4.50 6.62
N SER A 184 24.44 4.59 7.93
CA SER A 184 23.12 4.69 8.53
C SER A 184 22.25 5.81 7.91
N THR A 185 22.82 6.65 7.06
CA THR A 185 22.18 7.72 6.28
C THR A 185 21.35 7.26 5.09
N ASP A 186 21.46 6.01 4.61
CA ASP A 186 20.62 5.50 3.50
C ASP A 186 19.53 4.50 3.95
N ALA A 187 19.38 4.31 5.26
CA ALA A 187 18.30 3.55 5.86
C ALA A 187 16.96 4.34 5.88
N ARG A 188 16.51 4.90 4.76
CA ARG A 188 15.21 5.60 4.66
C ARG A 188 14.04 4.61 4.77
N GLY A 189 13.75 4.16 5.99
CA GLY A 189 12.60 3.37 6.41
C GLY A 189 11.66 4.21 7.24
N GLY A 190 10.38 4.15 6.90
CA GLY A 190 9.40 5.16 7.31
C GLY A 190 9.34 6.32 6.33
N CYS A 191 8.28 7.12 6.44
CA CYS A 191 8.23 8.52 6.02
C CYS A 191 9.66 9.08 5.88
N CYS A 192 10.14 9.44 4.67
CA CYS A 192 11.56 9.68 4.36
C CYS A 192 12.27 10.77 5.20
N CYS A 193 11.62 11.33 6.22
CA CYS A 193 12.08 12.37 7.13
C CYS A 193 11.95 11.99 8.61
N ILE A 194 11.51 10.77 8.94
CA ILE A 194 11.47 10.25 10.31
C ILE A 194 12.16 8.89 10.23
N ASP A 195 13.39 8.79 10.75
CA ASP A 195 14.03 7.51 11.03
C ASP A 195 13.42 6.97 12.35
N PRO A 196 12.40 6.08 12.35
CA PRO A 196 12.23 5.22 13.50
C PRO A 196 13.49 4.36 13.56
N ILE A 197 14.24 4.47 14.65
CA ILE A 197 15.47 3.72 14.93
C ILE A 197 15.32 2.29 14.41
N LEU A 198 15.93 1.99 13.25
CA LEU A 198 15.94 0.65 12.70
C LEU A 198 16.80 -0.18 13.63
N ASP A 199 16.19 -1.07 14.40
CA ASP A 199 16.92 -1.99 15.26
C ASP A 199 17.63 -3.04 14.39
N ILE A 200 18.87 -2.72 13.99
CA ILE A 200 19.71 -3.59 13.16
C ILE A 200 19.89 -4.97 13.81
N SER A 201 19.92 -5.03 15.15
CA SER A 201 20.07 -6.30 15.88
C SER A 201 18.81 -7.17 15.74
N LYS A 202 17.63 -6.54 15.73
CA LYS A 202 16.37 -7.24 15.42
C LYS A 202 16.35 -7.72 13.97
N GLU A 203 16.64 -6.85 13.00
CA GLU A 203 16.62 -7.20 11.57
C GLU A 203 17.65 -8.29 11.19
N ARG A 204 18.83 -8.26 11.83
CA ARG A 204 19.85 -9.30 11.66
C ARG A 204 19.37 -10.65 12.19
N ARG A 205 18.80 -10.68 13.40
CA ARG A 205 18.21 -11.91 13.97
C ARG A 205 17.12 -12.47 13.06
N LEU A 206 16.24 -11.61 12.54
CA LEU A 206 15.20 -11.99 11.59
C LEU A 206 15.82 -12.60 10.32
N THR A 207 16.83 -11.94 9.73
CA THR A 207 17.52 -12.42 8.52
C THR A 207 18.17 -13.79 8.75
N GLN A 208 18.89 -13.96 9.87
CA GLN A 208 19.53 -15.23 10.23
C GLN A 208 18.51 -16.36 10.41
N MET A 209 17.34 -16.09 10.99
CA MET A 209 16.29 -17.11 11.16
C MET A 209 15.74 -17.64 9.84
N TYR A 210 15.64 -16.80 8.80
CA TYR A 210 15.24 -17.28 7.47
C TYR A 210 16.26 -18.25 6.86
N PHE A 211 17.55 -18.14 7.22
CA PHE A 211 18.61 -19.06 6.77
C PHE A 211 18.78 -20.29 7.67
N CYS A 212 18.65 -20.14 8.99
CA CYS A 212 18.82 -21.25 9.94
C CYS A 212 17.71 -22.31 9.87
N ASN A 213 16.54 -21.96 9.32
CA ASN A 213 15.50 -22.94 9.06
C ASN A 213 15.89 -23.97 7.96
N ASP A 214 16.95 -23.73 7.18
CA ASP A 214 17.55 -24.75 6.28
C ASP A 214 18.52 -25.70 7.00
N THR A 215 18.96 -25.40 8.23
CA THR A 215 20.08 -26.09 8.90
C THR A 215 19.70 -26.93 10.13
N SER A 216 18.41 -27.12 10.45
CA SER A 216 17.98 -27.92 11.62
C SER A 216 18.19 -29.45 11.52
N SER A 217 19.14 -29.92 10.71
CA SER A 217 19.71 -31.27 10.84
C SER A 217 20.95 -31.19 11.73
N LYS A 218 20.76 -31.23 13.06
CA LYS A 218 21.85 -31.28 14.06
C LYS A 218 22.50 -32.67 14.17
N ASP A 219 22.97 -33.24 13.07
CA ASP A 219 23.80 -34.46 13.08
C ASP A 219 25.13 -34.22 12.35
N PRO A 220 26.27 -34.15 13.08
CA PRO A 220 27.59 -33.86 12.49
C PRO A 220 28.13 -34.98 11.58
N ILE A 221 27.56 -36.19 11.67
CA ILE A 221 28.07 -37.39 10.99
C ILE A 221 27.64 -37.43 9.51
N ASN A 222 26.57 -36.72 9.13
CA ASN A 222 26.04 -36.73 7.77
C ASN A 222 26.61 -35.62 6.85
N ARG A 223 27.71 -34.95 7.27
CA ARG A 223 28.37 -33.90 6.48
C ARG A 223 29.01 -34.41 5.18
N LYS A 224 29.27 -35.72 5.07
CA LYS A 224 29.86 -36.35 3.88
C LYS A 224 28.84 -36.94 2.90
N GLN A 225 27.54 -36.80 3.15
CA GLN A 225 26.49 -37.34 2.27
C GLN A 225 25.44 -36.32 1.80
N LYS A 226 25.69 -35.01 1.91
CA LYS A 226 24.87 -34.00 1.22
C LYS A 226 25.40 -33.78 -0.18
N ARG A 227 25.02 -34.68 -1.09
CA ARG A 227 24.90 -34.35 -2.52
C ARG A 227 23.93 -33.16 -2.64
N PRO A 228 24.10 -32.27 -3.63
CA PRO A 228 23.20 -31.14 -3.82
C PRO A 228 21.75 -31.63 -3.82
N LEU A 229 20.83 -30.81 -3.30
CA LEU A 229 19.40 -30.88 -3.59
C LEU A 229 19.18 -30.65 -5.10
N GLN A 230 19.68 -31.58 -5.91
CA GLN A 230 19.52 -31.70 -7.34
C GLN A 230 18.90 -33.07 -7.56
N SER A 231 17.60 -33.16 -7.31
CA SER A 231 16.61 -33.95 -8.06
C SER A 231 15.34 -34.14 -7.23
N ALA A 232 14.19 -33.92 -7.88
CA ALA A 232 12.82 -34.23 -7.46
C ALA A 232 12.04 -33.20 -6.62
N SER A 233 11.77 -32.03 -7.22
CA SER A 233 10.40 -31.65 -7.60
C SER A 233 10.47 -30.48 -8.59
N LYS A 234 10.17 -30.72 -9.88
CA LYS A 234 10.18 -29.68 -10.91
C LYS A 234 9.02 -28.66 -10.77
N ASN A 235 8.11 -28.86 -9.80
CA ASN A 235 6.85 -28.12 -9.68
C ASN A 235 6.72 -27.42 -8.31
N VAL A 236 7.78 -26.79 -7.78
CA VAL A 236 7.73 -26.03 -6.51
C VAL A 236 7.84 -24.54 -6.78
N PHE A 237 6.89 -23.75 -6.26
CA PHE A 237 6.90 -22.30 -6.39
C PHE A 237 6.17 -21.65 -5.20
N PRO A 238 6.76 -20.65 -4.53
CA PRO A 238 8.03 -19.99 -4.84
C PRO A 238 9.26 -20.87 -4.55
N ASP A 239 10.36 -20.63 -5.27
CA ASP A 239 11.63 -21.33 -5.02
C ASP A 239 12.15 -20.98 -3.62
N PRO A 240 12.34 -21.98 -2.73
CA PRO A 240 12.89 -21.75 -1.40
C PRO A 240 14.40 -21.50 -1.40
N SER A 241 15.08 -21.48 -2.56
CA SER A 241 16.52 -21.23 -2.62
C SER A 241 16.87 -19.76 -2.34
N PRO A 242 17.98 -19.49 -1.63
CA PRO A 242 18.46 -18.13 -1.42
C PRO A 242 19.02 -17.53 -2.72
N THR A 243 18.78 -16.24 -2.95
CA THR A 243 19.21 -15.55 -4.18
C THR A 243 20.15 -14.39 -3.86
N THR A 244 21.06 -14.01 -4.75
CA THR A 244 21.97 -12.87 -4.48
C THR A 244 21.37 -11.56 -4.97
N CYS A 245 21.42 -10.49 -4.16
CA CYS A 245 21.09 -9.14 -4.62
C CYS A 245 22.34 -8.45 -5.14
N GLN A 246 22.35 -8.05 -6.41
CA GLN A 246 23.48 -7.33 -7.01
C GLN A 246 23.57 -5.87 -6.55
N GLN A 247 22.48 -5.27 -6.07
CA GLN A 247 22.44 -3.88 -5.60
C GLN A 247 22.89 -3.75 -4.15
N CYS A 248 22.42 -4.65 -3.28
CA CYS A 248 22.77 -4.64 -1.86
C CYS A 248 24.00 -5.49 -1.54
N HIS A 249 24.49 -6.30 -2.49
CA HIS A 249 25.57 -7.27 -2.29
C HIS A 249 25.34 -8.22 -1.11
N ILE A 250 24.08 -8.60 -0.87
CA ILE A 250 23.70 -9.57 0.16
C ILE A 250 23.14 -10.85 -0.46
N GLN A 251 23.30 -11.95 0.26
CA GLN A 251 22.47 -13.13 0.05
C GLN A 251 21.07 -12.84 0.58
N ARG A 252 20.07 -12.88 -0.29
CA ARG A 252 18.65 -12.70 0.03
C ARG A 252 18.09 -14.03 0.52
N PRO A 253 17.44 -14.04 1.69
CA PRO A 253 16.69 -15.21 2.12
C PRO A 253 15.51 -15.50 1.19
N PRO A 254 14.84 -16.66 1.34
CA PRO A 254 13.67 -17.00 0.54
C PRO A 254 12.58 -15.92 0.66
N ARG A 255 11.86 -15.65 -0.44
CA ARG A 255 10.80 -14.63 -0.53
C ARG A 255 11.26 -13.17 -0.32
N CYS A 256 12.57 -12.93 -0.28
CA CYS A 256 13.14 -11.59 -0.14
C CYS A 256 13.42 -10.95 -1.51
N HIS A 257 12.98 -9.72 -1.70
CA HIS A 257 13.18 -8.97 -2.95
C HIS A 257 13.72 -7.56 -2.70
N HIS A 258 14.50 -7.04 -3.66
CA HIS A 258 15.01 -5.68 -3.62
C HIS A 258 13.92 -4.70 -4.09
N CYS A 259 13.56 -3.74 -3.25
CA CYS A 259 12.69 -2.65 -3.64
C CYS A 259 13.53 -1.51 -4.22
N TYR A 260 13.42 -1.25 -5.52
CA TYR A 260 14.13 -0.14 -6.17
C TYR A 260 13.70 1.24 -5.69
N THR A 261 12.53 1.36 -5.07
CA THR A 261 12.06 2.63 -4.51
C THR A 261 12.64 2.91 -3.13
N CYS A 262 12.87 1.87 -2.33
CA CYS A 262 13.44 1.98 -0.99
C CYS A 262 14.94 1.62 -0.93
N HIS A 263 15.53 1.17 -2.04
CA HIS A 263 16.94 0.78 -2.19
C HIS A 263 17.43 -0.26 -1.17
N ARG A 264 16.57 -1.21 -0.82
CA ARG A 264 16.90 -2.27 0.15
C ARG A 264 16.14 -3.56 -0.13
N CYS A 265 16.67 -4.64 0.40
CA CYS A 265 16.04 -5.96 0.35
C CYS A 265 15.03 -6.11 1.49
N ILE A 266 13.79 -6.47 1.14
CA ILE A 266 12.68 -6.60 2.09
C ILE A 266 12.32 -8.08 2.24
N LEU A 267 12.22 -8.54 3.49
CA LEU A 267 11.81 -9.90 3.84
C LEU A 267 10.33 -10.10 3.52
N GLN A 268 10.00 -11.23 2.88
CA GLN A 268 8.65 -11.54 2.41
C GLN A 268 8.00 -10.34 1.69
N TYR A 269 8.73 -9.81 0.70
CA TYR A 269 8.32 -8.59 0.01
C TYR A 269 6.98 -8.79 -0.71
N ASP A 270 6.02 -7.93 -0.39
CA ASP A 270 4.72 -7.91 -1.05
C ASP A 270 4.68 -6.87 -2.16
N HIS A 271 4.79 -5.59 -1.78
CA HIS A 271 4.85 -4.46 -2.71
C HIS A 271 5.38 -3.19 -2.02
N HIS A 272 5.73 -2.18 -2.81
CA HIS A 272 5.92 -0.83 -2.31
C HIS A 272 4.60 -0.07 -2.34
N CYS A 273 4.08 0.32 -1.18
CA CYS A 273 2.81 1.03 -1.08
C CYS A 273 3.04 2.53 -1.04
N VAL A 274 2.60 3.23 -2.10
CA VAL A 274 2.70 4.69 -2.19
C VAL A 274 1.92 5.41 -1.10
N TRP A 275 0.80 4.84 -0.64
CA TRP A 275 -0.06 5.41 0.40
C TRP A 275 0.53 5.33 1.80
N LEU A 276 1.36 4.31 2.05
CA LEU A 276 2.13 4.18 3.29
C LEU A 276 3.47 4.90 3.21
N ASN A 277 3.90 5.26 1.99
CA ASN A 277 5.28 5.62 1.68
C ASN A 277 6.30 4.66 2.33
N ASN A 278 5.96 3.37 2.32
CA ASN A 278 6.75 2.30 2.91
C ASN A 278 6.53 1.00 2.11
N CYS A 279 7.49 0.06 2.21
CA CYS A 279 7.26 -1.29 1.70
C CYS A 279 6.26 -2.01 2.60
N VAL A 280 5.50 -2.92 2.01
CA VAL A 280 4.73 -3.93 2.73
C VAL A 280 5.52 -5.23 2.64
N GLY A 281 5.91 -5.75 3.80
CA GLY A 281 6.71 -6.96 3.94
C GLY A 281 6.38 -7.68 5.25
N TRP A 282 7.20 -8.65 5.64
CA TRP A 282 6.98 -9.49 6.82
C TRP A 282 6.61 -8.70 8.09
N GLY A 283 7.35 -7.62 8.36
CA GLY A 283 7.26 -6.87 9.62
C GLY A 283 6.01 -6.01 9.77
N ASN A 284 5.33 -5.63 8.68
CA ASN A 284 4.18 -4.72 8.72
C ASN A 284 2.95 -5.19 7.92
N TYR A 285 3.00 -6.36 7.28
CA TYR A 285 1.90 -6.89 6.47
C TYR A 285 0.58 -6.99 7.26
N ARG A 286 0.62 -7.47 8.51
CA ARG A 286 -0.56 -7.54 9.39
C ARG A 286 -1.25 -6.18 9.51
N HIS A 287 -0.48 -5.13 9.78
CA HIS A 287 -1.01 -3.79 9.97
C HIS A 287 -1.57 -3.23 8.66
N PHE A 288 -0.90 -3.45 7.53
CA PHE A 288 -1.45 -3.11 6.23
C PHE A 288 -2.79 -3.81 5.96
N PHE A 289 -2.86 -5.13 6.15
CA PHE A 289 -4.08 -5.92 5.93
C PHE A 289 -5.24 -5.42 6.80
N LEU A 290 -4.99 -5.22 8.10
CA LEU A 290 -6.02 -4.75 9.04
C LEU A 290 -6.44 -3.30 8.77
N THR A 291 -5.55 -2.45 8.24
CA THR A 291 -5.92 -1.11 7.78
C THR A 291 -6.94 -1.19 6.64
N VAL A 292 -6.66 -1.99 5.61
CA VAL A 292 -7.56 -2.18 4.46
C VAL A 292 -8.89 -2.80 4.91
N ALA A 293 -8.85 -3.80 5.78
CA ALA A 293 -10.05 -4.45 6.32
C ALA A 293 -10.94 -3.47 7.10
N ASN A 294 -10.38 -2.72 8.05
CA ASN A 294 -11.14 -1.76 8.84
C ASN A 294 -11.64 -0.57 8.01
N LEU A 295 -10.87 -0.12 7.01
CA LEU A 295 -11.31 0.91 6.07
C LEU A 295 -12.49 0.42 5.22
N THR A 296 -12.44 -0.82 4.73
CA THR A 296 -13.53 -1.46 3.99
C THR A 296 -14.80 -1.53 4.85
N LEU A 297 -14.67 -1.98 6.10
CA LEU A 297 -15.78 -2.03 7.06
C LEU A 297 -16.33 -0.63 7.35
N GLY A 298 -15.47 0.37 7.52
CA GLY A 298 -15.87 1.76 7.71
C GLY A 298 -16.66 2.33 6.54
N CYS A 299 -16.24 2.06 5.30
CA CYS A 299 -16.97 2.47 4.10
C CYS A 299 -18.38 1.85 4.06
N TRP A 300 -18.49 0.52 4.23
CA TRP A 300 -19.79 -0.16 4.22
C TRP A 300 -20.69 0.25 5.37
N TYR A 301 -20.12 0.46 6.56
CA TYR A 301 -20.86 0.95 7.71
C TYR A 301 -21.41 2.36 7.45
N GLY A 302 -20.60 3.28 6.94
CA GLY A 302 -21.04 4.61 6.54
C GLY A 302 -22.11 4.58 5.43
N THR A 303 -21.94 3.71 4.42
CA THR A 303 -22.96 3.49 3.38
C THR A 303 -24.27 2.99 3.98
N ALA A 304 -24.24 2.03 4.91
CA ALA A 304 -25.43 1.51 5.58
C ALA A 304 -26.15 2.58 6.40
N LEU A 305 -25.41 3.43 7.13
CA LEU A 305 -25.97 4.54 7.90
C LEU A 305 -26.65 5.58 7.02
N LEU A 306 -26.05 5.88 5.86
CA LEU A 306 -26.51 6.92 4.94
C LEU A 306 -27.49 6.43 3.87
N TYR A 307 -27.75 5.12 3.78
CA TYR A 307 -28.64 4.54 2.78
C TYR A 307 -30.05 5.15 2.81
N ARG A 308 -30.70 5.19 3.97
CA ARG A 308 -32.03 5.80 4.10
C ARG A 308 -32.02 7.32 3.85
N PRO A 309 -31.12 8.12 4.47
CA PRO A 309 -30.98 9.54 4.17
C PRO A 309 -30.78 9.85 2.67
N PHE A 310 -30.14 8.95 1.92
CA PHE A 310 -29.95 9.10 0.48
C PHE A 310 -31.16 8.61 -0.34
N TYR A 311 -31.75 7.48 0.03
CA TYR A 311 -32.83 6.84 -0.72
C TYR A 311 -34.15 7.62 -0.68
N GLU A 312 -34.53 8.22 0.45
CA GLU A 312 -35.81 8.94 0.55
C GLU A 312 -35.90 10.15 -0.40
N PRO A 313 -34.91 11.07 -0.45
CA PRO A 313 -34.93 12.15 -1.45
C PRO A 313 -34.88 11.63 -2.88
N LEU A 314 -34.12 10.56 -3.14
CA LEU A 314 -34.05 9.96 -4.48
C LEU A 314 -35.39 9.36 -4.91
N LYS A 315 -36.10 8.70 -4.00
CA LYS A 315 -37.43 8.12 -4.25
C LYS A 315 -38.44 9.20 -4.60
N LEU A 316 -38.46 10.32 -3.86
CA LEU A 316 -39.34 11.45 -4.15
C LEU A 316 -39.04 12.05 -5.53
N GLN A 317 -37.75 12.26 -5.85
CA GLN A 317 -37.34 12.73 -7.18
C GLN A 317 -37.77 11.79 -8.29
N LEU A 318 -37.65 10.48 -8.06
CA LEU A 318 -38.06 9.46 -9.01
C LEU A 318 -39.57 9.45 -9.26
N GLN A 319 -40.36 9.67 -8.21
CA GLN A 319 -41.81 9.80 -8.30
C GLN A 319 -42.23 11.07 -9.05
N GLU A 320 -41.53 12.18 -8.83
CA GLU A 320 -41.85 13.48 -9.45
C GLU A 320 -41.42 13.57 -10.92
N HIS A 321 -40.20 13.13 -11.25
CA HIS A 321 -39.59 13.40 -12.55
C HIS A 321 -39.54 12.16 -13.47
N GLY A 322 -39.78 10.97 -12.93
CA GLY A 322 -39.69 9.70 -13.65
C GLY A 322 -38.26 9.28 -14.02
N TRP A 323 -38.08 7.99 -14.32
CA TRP A 323 -36.76 7.38 -14.59
C TRP A 323 -35.99 8.02 -15.75
N LYS A 324 -36.68 8.49 -16.80
CA LYS A 324 -36.04 9.04 -18.00
C LYS A 324 -35.32 10.37 -17.74
N ASN A 325 -35.88 11.23 -16.89
CA ASN A 325 -35.29 12.54 -16.59
C ASN A 325 -34.12 12.48 -15.58
N LEU A 326 -33.95 11.33 -14.92
CA LEU A 326 -32.89 11.07 -13.94
C LEU A 326 -31.50 10.91 -14.59
N PHE A 327 -31.46 10.42 -15.84
CA PHE A 327 -30.23 10.15 -16.59
C PHE A 327 -30.04 11.08 -17.80
N TYR A 328 -31.12 11.63 -18.35
CA TYR A 328 -31.10 12.46 -19.56
C TYR A 328 -31.51 13.92 -19.32
N GLY A 329 -31.83 14.30 -18.08
CA GLY A 329 -32.25 15.66 -17.75
C GLY A 329 -31.09 16.60 -17.39
N ASN A 330 -31.38 17.91 -17.36
CA ASN A 330 -30.45 18.97 -16.99
C ASN A 330 -29.89 18.78 -15.55
N LEU A 331 -28.81 19.49 -15.19
CA LEU A 331 -28.10 19.40 -13.88
C LEU A 331 -29.00 19.42 -12.61
N ARG A 332 -30.26 19.88 -12.70
CA ARG A 332 -31.24 19.94 -11.61
C ARG A 332 -32.19 18.73 -11.49
N THR A 333 -32.14 17.77 -12.42
CA THR A 333 -33.01 16.57 -12.38
C THR A 333 -32.24 15.26 -12.31
N GLY A 334 -30.90 15.31 -12.27
CA GLY A 334 -30.06 14.11 -12.16
C GLY A 334 -30.10 13.45 -10.77
N ILE A 335 -29.62 12.22 -10.68
CA ILE A 335 -29.60 11.37 -9.45
C ILE A 335 -29.15 12.11 -8.18
N LEU A 336 -28.16 12.99 -8.29
CA LEU A 336 -27.64 13.72 -7.13
C LEU A 336 -28.37 15.05 -6.90
N ASN A 337 -28.99 15.64 -7.93
CA ASN A 337 -29.63 16.97 -7.92
C ASN A 337 -28.87 17.95 -7.01
N LEU A 338 -27.62 18.21 -7.38
CA LEU A 338 -26.71 19.08 -6.64
C LEU A 338 -26.79 20.51 -7.21
N PRO A 339 -26.60 21.54 -6.37
CA PRO A 339 -26.45 22.90 -6.89
C PRO A 339 -25.22 23.00 -7.80
N PRO A 340 -25.13 24.05 -8.65
CA PRO A 340 -23.96 24.28 -9.49
C PRO A 340 -22.67 24.24 -8.67
N LEU A 341 -21.58 23.74 -9.27
CA LEU A 341 -20.30 23.58 -8.57
C LEU A 341 -19.83 24.87 -7.89
N THR A 342 -20.06 26.03 -8.50
CA THR A 342 -19.75 27.34 -7.92
C THR A 342 -20.49 27.60 -6.61
N THR A 343 -21.79 27.31 -6.56
CA THR A 343 -22.61 27.42 -5.35
C THR A 343 -22.17 26.42 -4.30
N LEU A 344 -21.86 25.18 -4.71
CA LEU A 344 -21.38 24.14 -3.79
C LEU A 344 -20.05 24.54 -3.13
N LEU A 345 -19.10 25.05 -3.92
CA LEU A 345 -17.81 25.53 -3.41
C LEU A 345 -17.96 26.74 -2.48
N LEU A 346 -18.87 27.67 -2.80
CA LEU A 346 -19.18 28.81 -1.94
C LEU A 346 -19.84 28.39 -0.62
N GLN A 347 -20.78 27.44 -0.66
CA GLN A 347 -21.43 26.89 0.53
C GLN A 347 -20.43 26.13 1.40
N LEU A 348 -19.53 25.36 0.77
CA LEU A 348 -18.45 24.65 1.46
C LEU A 348 -17.49 25.65 2.13
N GLY A 349 -17.08 26.70 1.42
CA GLY A 349 -16.20 27.75 1.95
C GLY A 349 -16.82 28.57 3.08
N ARG A 350 -18.16 28.66 3.14
CA ARG A 350 -18.91 29.33 4.22
C ARG A 350 -19.33 28.39 5.36
N GLY A 351 -19.09 27.08 5.24
CA GLY A 351 -19.55 26.08 6.21
C GLY A 351 -21.07 25.92 6.27
N GLN A 352 -21.81 26.34 5.24
CA GLN A 352 -23.28 26.34 5.19
C GLN A 352 -23.84 25.25 4.26
N LEU A 353 -23.15 24.11 4.15
CA LEU A 353 -23.57 23.04 3.26
C LEU A 353 -24.83 22.36 3.81
N ALA A 354 -25.88 22.27 3.01
CA ALA A 354 -27.11 21.60 3.40
C ALA A 354 -26.84 20.12 3.68
N GLN A 355 -27.44 19.58 4.76
CA GLN A 355 -27.27 18.18 5.15
C GLN A 355 -27.67 17.20 4.05
N THR A 356 -28.69 17.55 3.25
CA THR A 356 -29.12 16.76 2.09
C THR A 356 -28.04 16.67 1.03
N ASP A 357 -27.37 17.78 0.72
CA ASP A 357 -26.33 17.86 -0.31
C ASP A 357 -25.07 17.13 0.15
N LEU A 358 -24.77 17.21 1.44
CA LEU A 358 -23.70 16.43 2.07
C LEU A 358 -23.92 14.92 1.89
N VAL A 359 -25.13 14.42 2.18
CA VAL A 359 -25.46 12.99 2.03
C VAL A 359 -25.35 12.54 0.58
N LYS A 360 -25.84 13.35 -0.37
CA LYS A 360 -25.75 13.09 -1.82
C LYS A 360 -24.31 13.00 -2.31
N LEU A 361 -23.37 13.73 -1.70
CA LEU A 361 -21.95 13.65 -2.03
C LEU A 361 -21.25 12.46 -1.36
N ILE A 362 -21.50 12.25 -0.07
CA ILE A 362 -20.77 11.26 0.74
C ILE A 362 -21.23 9.84 0.46
N PHE A 363 -22.54 9.59 0.34
CA PHE A 363 -23.07 8.24 0.15
C PHE A 363 -22.49 7.52 -1.09
N PRO A 364 -22.54 8.09 -2.32
CA PRO A 364 -22.00 7.41 -3.49
C PRO A 364 -20.47 7.27 -3.43
N LEU A 365 -19.77 8.25 -2.83
CA LEU A 365 -18.33 8.16 -2.62
C LEU A 365 -17.97 6.98 -1.69
N LEU A 366 -18.64 6.84 -0.55
CA LEU A 366 -18.43 5.73 0.38
C LEU A 366 -18.78 4.38 -0.24
N ALA A 367 -19.88 4.30 -0.99
CA ALA A 367 -20.28 3.07 -1.67
C ALA A 367 -19.27 2.66 -2.75
N MET A 368 -18.82 3.60 -3.59
CA MET A 368 -17.82 3.36 -4.63
C MET A 368 -16.48 2.94 -4.01
N VAL A 369 -15.99 3.68 -3.03
CA VAL A 369 -14.74 3.34 -2.33
C VAL A 369 -14.87 2.00 -1.62
N GLY A 370 -16.02 1.72 -1.00
CA GLY A 370 -16.31 0.44 -0.36
C GLY A 370 -16.22 -0.74 -1.33
N VAL A 371 -16.78 -0.62 -2.54
CA VAL A 371 -16.67 -1.64 -3.58
C VAL A 371 -15.22 -1.86 -4.01
N LEU A 372 -14.49 -0.77 -4.32
CA LEU A 372 -13.08 -0.84 -4.73
C LEU A 372 -12.21 -1.48 -3.64
N GLN A 373 -12.42 -1.09 -2.38
CA GLN A 373 -11.70 -1.64 -1.23
C GLN A 373 -12.08 -3.10 -0.96
N THR A 374 -13.32 -3.50 -1.19
CA THR A 374 -13.74 -4.90 -1.05
C THR A 374 -13.02 -5.78 -2.06
N ALA A 375 -12.90 -5.33 -3.32
CA ALA A 375 -12.14 -6.05 -4.33
C ALA A 375 -10.65 -6.15 -3.94
N PHE A 376 -10.05 -5.03 -3.50
CA PHE A 376 -8.65 -4.99 -3.06
C PHE A 376 -8.39 -5.91 -1.85
N LEU A 377 -9.25 -5.85 -0.83
CA LEU A 377 -9.20 -6.75 0.33
C LEU A 377 -9.37 -8.21 -0.08
N GLY A 378 -10.29 -8.50 -1.01
CA GLY A 378 -10.52 -9.85 -1.53
C GLY A 378 -9.28 -10.47 -2.16
N TYR A 379 -8.50 -9.69 -2.93
CA TYR A 379 -7.21 -10.14 -3.46
C TYR A 379 -6.22 -10.46 -2.34
N HIS A 380 -6.09 -9.59 -1.33
CA HIS A 380 -5.18 -9.86 -0.21
C HIS A 380 -5.62 -11.06 0.64
N VAL A 381 -6.92 -11.26 0.83
CA VAL A 381 -7.46 -12.49 1.46
C VAL A 381 -7.05 -13.72 0.65
N LEU A 382 -7.20 -13.67 -0.68
CA LEU A 382 -6.77 -14.76 -1.57
C LEU A 382 -5.27 -15.05 -1.43
N TYR A 383 -4.43 -14.03 -1.44
CA TYR A 383 -2.97 -14.18 -1.33
C TYR A 383 -2.58 -14.83 -0.01
N VAL A 384 -3.10 -14.31 1.10
CA VAL A 384 -2.84 -14.85 2.44
C VAL A 384 -3.37 -16.28 2.57
N CYS A 385 -4.59 -16.58 2.13
CA CYS A 385 -5.15 -17.92 2.21
C CYS A 385 -4.32 -18.96 1.44
N ASN A 386 -3.65 -18.57 0.36
CA ASN A 386 -2.78 -19.44 -0.42
C ASN A 386 -1.29 -19.30 -0.06
N ALA A 387 -0.95 -18.54 0.99
CA ALA A 387 0.41 -18.25 1.45
C ALA A 387 1.32 -17.62 0.37
N TYR A 388 0.76 -16.84 -0.54
CA TYR A 388 1.50 -16.04 -1.53
C TYR A 388 1.64 -14.59 -1.09
N THR A 389 2.71 -13.93 -1.51
CA THR A 389 2.76 -12.47 -1.61
C THR A 389 2.17 -12.01 -2.94
N THR A 390 1.82 -10.73 -3.05
CA THR A 390 1.35 -10.11 -4.30
C THR A 390 2.33 -10.32 -5.44
N LEU A 391 3.64 -10.19 -5.17
CA LEU A 391 4.69 -10.41 -6.17
C LEU A 391 4.74 -11.88 -6.63
N GLU A 392 4.70 -12.82 -5.68
CA GLU A 392 4.72 -14.26 -5.99
C GLU A 392 3.49 -14.65 -6.82
N TYR A 393 2.31 -14.19 -6.44
CA TYR A 393 1.09 -14.47 -7.18
C TYR A 393 1.12 -13.88 -8.59
N LYS A 394 1.68 -12.67 -8.76
CA LYS A 394 1.87 -12.08 -10.09
C LYS A 394 2.81 -12.92 -10.96
N ILE A 395 3.91 -13.41 -10.41
CA ILE A 395 4.85 -14.28 -11.13
C ILE A 395 4.14 -15.59 -11.51
N LEU A 396 3.34 -16.17 -10.61
CA LEU A 396 2.55 -17.36 -10.87
C LEU A 396 1.58 -17.16 -12.05
N LEU A 397 0.85 -16.04 -12.08
CA LEU A 397 -0.05 -15.70 -13.19
C LEU A 397 0.70 -15.53 -14.51
N GLU A 398 1.89 -14.91 -14.48
CA GLU A 398 2.73 -14.77 -15.68
C GLU A 398 3.19 -16.14 -16.19
N MET A 399 3.64 -17.04 -15.30
CA MET A 399 4.02 -18.40 -15.67
C MET A 399 2.85 -19.16 -16.31
N GLN A 400 1.65 -19.03 -15.74
CA GLN A 400 0.44 -19.63 -16.30
C GLN A 400 0.10 -19.06 -17.69
N TYR A 401 0.21 -17.74 -17.86
CA TYR A 401 -0.05 -17.08 -19.13
C TYR A 401 0.96 -17.53 -20.21
N GLN A 402 2.24 -17.64 -19.86
CA GLN A 402 3.28 -18.13 -20.78
C GLN A 402 3.06 -19.60 -21.17
N ALA A 403 2.64 -20.46 -20.24
CA ALA A 403 2.31 -21.86 -20.54
C ALA A 403 1.14 -21.98 -21.51
N LEU A 404 0.10 -21.15 -21.34
CA LEU A 404 -1.04 -21.08 -22.27
C LEU A 404 -0.61 -20.65 -23.68
N LEU A 405 0.32 -19.69 -23.79
CA LEU A 405 0.85 -19.25 -25.09
C LEU A 405 1.69 -20.33 -25.79
N GLN A 406 2.36 -21.19 -25.03
CA GLN A 406 3.23 -22.25 -25.56
C GLN A 406 2.43 -23.49 -26.03
N GLY A 407 1.12 -23.54 -25.78
CA GLY A 407 0.28 -24.66 -26.20
C GLY A 407 0.45 -25.92 -25.34
N ASP A 408 1.09 -25.81 -24.18
CA ASP A 408 1.12 -26.89 -23.18
C ASP A 408 -0.29 -27.04 -22.60
N GLY A 409 -1.05 -28.00 -23.13
CA GLY A 409 -2.49 -28.16 -22.93
C GLY A 409 -2.98 -28.46 -21.51
N THR A 410 -2.11 -28.44 -20.50
CA THR A 410 -2.47 -28.65 -19.08
C THR A 410 -1.52 -27.89 -18.17
N TRP A 411 -1.96 -26.75 -17.62
CA TRP A 411 -1.26 -26.06 -16.54
C TRP A 411 -1.55 -26.74 -15.20
N GLU A 412 -0.51 -27.32 -14.58
CA GLU A 412 -0.57 -27.79 -13.21
C GLU A 412 -0.03 -26.72 -12.25
N ASN A 413 -0.82 -26.37 -11.24
CA ASN A 413 -0.38 -25.39 -10.24
C ASN A 413 0.82 -25.94 -9.45
N PRO A 414 1.93 -25.20 -9.35
CA PRO A 414 3.07 -25.61 -8.57
C PRO A 414 2.73 -25.67 -7.07
N VAL A 415 3.40 -26.57 -6.37
CA VAL A 415 3.26 -26.75 -4.92
C VAL A 415 3.89 -25.56 -4.21
N ASN A 416 3.11 -24.86 -3.38
CA ASN A 416 3.63 -23.79 -2.52
C ASN A 416 4.22 -24.37 -1.23
N PRO A 417 5.55 -24.33 -1.03
CA PRO A 417 6.20 -24.88 0.16
C PRO A 417 5.92 -24.06 1.43
N PHE A 418 5.45 -22.82 1.30
CA PHE A 418 5.10 -21.95 2.43
C PHE A 418 3.63 -22.08 2.85
N SER A 419 2.83 -22.88 2.14
CA SER A 419 1.44 -23.14 2.51
C SER A 419 1.34 -24.26 3.54
N THR A 420 0.55 -24.03 4.59
CA THR A 420 0.19 -25.05 5.60
C THR A 420 -0.81 -26.08 5.09
N GLY A 421 -1.30 -25.94 3.85
CA GLY A 421 -2.38 -26.76 3.28
C GLY A 421 -3.78 -26.38 3.79
N SER A 422 -3.90 -25.57 4.85
CA SER A 422 -5.17 -25.03 5.34
C SER A 422 -5.22 -23.52 5.18
N LYS A 423 -6.23 -23.03 4.46
CA LYS A 423 -6.46 -21.59 4.24
C LYS A 423 -6.57 -20.81 5.56
N TRP A 424 -7.22 -21.40 6.56
CA TRP A 424 -7.38 -20.81 7.89
C TRP A 424 -6.06 -20.74 8.67
N ASN A 425 -5.21 -21.76 8.54
CA ASN A 425 -3.91 -21.75 9.19
C ASN A 425 -2.97 -20.73 8.55
N ASN A 426 -3.00 -20.57 7.23
CA ASN A 426 -2.25 -19.52 6.53
C ASN A 426 -2.71 -18.12 6.96
N LEU A 427 -4.03 -17.91 7.10
CA LEU A 427 -4.59 -16.67 7.62
C LEU A 427 -4.15 -16.39 9.06
N ARG A 428 -4.24 -17.39 9.94
CA ARG A 428 -3.78 -17.29 11.34
C ARG A 428 -2.28 -17.05 11.45
N HIS A 429 -1.48 -17.60 10.55
CA HIS A 429 -0.03 -17.40 10.52
C HIS A 429 0.32 -15.92 10.23
N THR A 430 -0.42 -15.30 9.30
CA THR A 430 -0.21 -13.89 8.91
C THR A 430 -0.87 -12.90 9.87
N LEU A 431 -2.11 -13.16 10.27
CA LEU A 431 -2.94 -12.27 11.10
C LEU A 431 -2.93 -12.65 12.57
N GLY A 432 -2.08 -13.58 13.00
CA GLY A 432 -2.00 -14.02 14.39
C GLY A 432 -3.31 -14.62 14.93
N PRO A 433 -3.43 -14.71 16.27
CA PRO A 433 -4.64 -15.21 16.91
C PRO A 433 -5.87 -14.32 16.62
N TRP A 434 -7.00 -14.95 16.34
CA TRP A 434 -8.25 -14.26 15.93
C TRP A 434 -8.76 -13.26 16.97
N TYR A 435 -8.58 -13.53 18.27
CA TYR A 435 -9.02 -12.64 19.35
C TYR A 435 -8.18 -11.35 19.45
N LEU A 436 -7.01 -11.30 18.81
CA LEU A 436 -6.17 -10.08 18.73
C LEU A 436 -6.43 -9.26 17.46
N ILE A 437 -7.25 -9.76 16.52
CA ILE A 437 -7.57 -9.03 15.28
C ILE A 437 -8.41 -7.79 15.58
N GLY A 438 -9.31 -7.86 16.57
CA GLY A 438 -10.17 -6.76 16.99
C GLY A 438 -9.54 -5.81 18.01
N LEU A 439 -8.23 -5.86 18.22
CA LEU A 439 -7.54 -5.05 19.21
C LEU A 439 -6.39 -4.25 18.55
N PRO A 440 -6.12 -3.01 19.00
CA PRO A 440 -5.01 -2.21 18.52
C PRO A 440 -3.69 -2.68 19.16
N VAL A 441 -3.27 -3.89 18.81
CA VAL A 441 -2.08 -4.56 19.36
C VAL A 441 -1.18 -5.07 18.24
N SER A 442 0.12 -4.82 18.40
CA SER A 442 1.17 -5.41 17.58
C SER A 442 1.35 -6.86 18.00
N VAL A 443 1.22 -7.76 17.03
CA VAL A 443 1.52 -9.18 17.20
C VAL A 443 2.74 -9.44 16.36
N GLU A 444 3.79 -9.99 16.96
CA GLU A 444 4.95 -10.43 16.18
C GLU A 444 4.49 -11.47 15.15
N PRO A 445 4.80 -11.27 13.86
CA PRO A 445 4.37 -12.22 12.83
C PRO A 445 4.92 -13.60 13.16
N SER A 446 4.11 -14.64 12.94
CA SER A 446 4.61 -16.00 13.09
C SER A 446 5.71 -16.23 12.07
N PHE A 447 6.83 -16.82 12.49
CA PHE A 447 7.93 -17.10 11.56
C PHE A 447 7.44 -18.00 10.44
N PRO A 448 7.75 -17.70 9.16
CA PRO A 448 7.55 -18.66 8.09
C PRO A 448 8.45 -19.85 8.42
N SER A 449 7.85 -20.88 9.02
CA SER A 449 8.47 -22.19 8.98
C SER A 449 8.52 -22.53 7.49
N LEU A 450 9.69 -22.94 6.99
CA LEU A 450 9.70 -23.88 5.88
C LEU A 450 8.90 -25.05 6.40
N LEU A 451 7.61 -25.09 6.03
CA LEU A 451 6.76 -26.18 6.45
C LEU A 451 7.35 -27.37 5.73
N THR A 452 8.02 -28.22 6.50
CA THR A 452 8.44 -29.52 6.05
C THR A 452 7.19 -30.15 5.44
N VAL A 453 7.16 -30.18 4.11
CA VAL A 453 6.12 -30.88 3.37
C VAL A 453 6.15 -32.28 3.95
N LYS A 454 5.15 -32.66 4.75
CA LYS A 454 4.97 -34.05 5.12
C LYS A 454 4.88 -34.77 3.78
N ARG A 455 5.91 -35.56 3.44
CA ARG A 455 5.80 -36.57 2.41
C ARG A 455 4.54 -37.35 2.78
N LYS A 456 3.45 -37.18 2.01
CA LYS A 456 2.42 -38.20 2.01
C LYS A 456 3.15 -39.46 1.58
N GLY A 457 3.18 -40.45 2.46
CA GLY A 457 3.83 -41.72 2.22
C GLY A 457 3.35 -42.29 0.90
N LEU A 458 4.30 -42.58 0.03
CA LEU A 458 4.21 -43.60 -0.99
C LEU A 458 5.19 -44.70 -0.57
#